data_AF-A0AAE6JI38-F1
#
_entry.id   AF-A0AAE6JI38-F1
#
_cell.length_a   1.000
_cell.length_b   1.000
_cell.length_c   1.000
_cell.angle_alpha   90.00
_cell.angle_beta   90.00
_cell.angle_gamma   90.00
#
_symmetry.space_group_name_H-M   'P 1'
#
loop_
_entity.id
_entity.type
_entity.pdbx_description
1 polymer ?
#
loop_
_entity_poly.entity_id
_entity_poly.type
_entity_poly.pdbx_seq_one_letter_code
_entity_poly.pdbx_strand_id
1 'polypeptide(L)'
;MMQREIVIWSPVAELTYYEILEYLDENWTVKEVIAFVKRTNEVIGHISNTPLLYPYSKQSDTHKCVVVKQVSLFYRVKANNIIELLMFWDNRLDPDKLKF
;
A
#
# COMPACT_ATOMS: atom_id res chain seq x y z
N MET A 1 26.86 -5.58 -7.40
CA MET A 1 26.03 -4.35 -7.38
C MET A 1 24.64 -4.75 -6.90
N MET A 2 24.15 -4.21 -5.78
CA MET A 2 22.76 -4.46 -5.36
C MET A 2 21.84 -3.70 -6.32
N GLN A 3 21.01 -4.42 -7.07
CA GLN A 3 19.99 -3.78 -7.91
C GLN A 3 18.95 -3.13 -7.01
N ARG A 4 18.58 -1.88 -7.31
CA ARG A 4 17.60 -1.12 -6.55
C ARG A 4 16.21 -1.46 -7.12
N GLU A 5 15.30 -1.90 -6.25
CA GLU A 5 13.90 -2.11 -6.63
C GLU A 5 13.27 -0.81 -7.11
N ILE A 6 12.45 -0.90 -8.17
CA ILE A 6 11.71 0.21 -8.75
C ILE A 6 10.26 0.11 -8.26
N VAL A 7 9.86 1.04 -7.41
CA VAL A 7 8.47 1.12 -6.92
C VAL A 7 7.64 1.95 -7.89
N ILE A 8 6.59 1.35 -8.44
CA ILE A 8 5.62 2.02 -9.28
C ILE A 8 4.24 1.97 -8.61
N TRP A 9 3.48 3.05 -8.75
CA TRP A 9 2.10 3.12 -8.28
C TRP A 9 1.18 2.87 -9.46
N SER A 10 0.27 1.92 -9.32
CA SER A 10 -0.83 1.83 -10.28
C SER A 10 -1.77 3.03 -10.13
N PRO A 11 -2.55 3.39 -11.16
CA PRO A 11 -3.54 4.45 -11.05
C PRO A 11 -4.55 4.22 -9.92
N VAL A 12 -4.88 2.95 -9.63
CA VAL A 12 -5.78 2.58 -8.52
C VAL A 12 -5.11 2.82 -7.17
N ALA A 13 -3.82 2.50 -7.02
CA ALA A 13 -3.09 2.80 -5.80
C ALA A 13 -2.98 4.30 -5.54
N GLU A 14 -2.74 5.08 -6.58
CA GLU A 14 -2.71 6.54 -6.46
C GLU A 14 -4.07 7.10 -6.04
N LEU A 15 -5.15 6.72 -6.74
CA LEU A 15 -6.52 7.14 -6.42
C LEU A 15 -6.91 6.78 -4.97
N THR A 16 -6.78 5.51 -4.59
CA THR A 16 -7.21 5.04 -3.26
C THR A 16 -6.37 5.62 -2.12
N TYR A 17 -5.10 5.94 -2.39
CA TYR A 17 -4.27 6.66 -1.43
C TYR A 17 -4.78 8.10 -1.21
N TYR A 18 -5.13 8.81 -2.28
CA TYR A 18 -5.71 10.15 -2.16
C TYR A 18 -7.07 10.14 -1.46
N GLU A 19 -7.94 9.16 -1.73
CA GLU A 19 -9.22 9.00 -1.03
C GLU A 19 -9.02 8.85 0.49
N ILE A 20 -7.98 8.14 0.92
CA ILE A 20 -7.64 8.02 2.35
C ILE A 20 -7.12 9.34 2.92
N LEU A 21 -6.29 10.07 2.17
CA LEU A 21 -5.78 11.37 2.60
C LEU A 21 -6.91 12.39 2.74
N GLU A 22 -7.82 12.45 1.78
CA GLU A 22 -9.01 13.30 1.81
C GLU A 22 -9.90 12.96 3.01
N TYR A 23 -10.18 11.67 3.23
CA TYR A 23 -10.93 11.24 4.41
C TYR A 23 -10.26 11.66 5.72
N LEU A 24 -8.93 11.54 5.82
CA LEU A 24 -8.19 11.96 7.02
C LEU A 24 -8.21 13.48 7.21
N ASP A 25 -8.09 14.27 6.14
CA ASP A 25 -8.11 15.73 6.20
C ASP A 25 -9.49 16.27 6.61
N GLU A 26 -10.57 15.63 6.14
CA GLU A 26 -11.94 16.02 6.48
C GLU A 26 -12.35 15.65 7.91
N ASN A 27 -11.82 14.54 8.46
CA ASN A 27 -12.32 13.94 9.70
C ASN A 27 -11.33 14.03 10.87
N TRP A 28 -10.06 14.36 10.61
CA TRP A 28 -8.99 14.36 11.61
C TRP A 28 -8.11 15.60 11.47
N THR A 29 -7.08 15.72 12.31
CA THR A 29 -6.17 16.86 12.23
C THR A 29 -5.05 16.58 11.24
N VAL A 30 -4.37 17.64 10.80
CA VAL A 30 -3.14 17.54 9.99
C VAL A 30 -2.08 16.60 10.59
N LYS A 31 -2.07 16.39 11.91
CA LYS A 31 -1.14 15.45 12.56
C LYS A 31 -1.42 14.01 12.16
N GLU A 32 -2.68 13.61 12.07
CA GLU A 32 -3.07 12.26 11.63
C GLU A 32 -2.74 12.04 10.15
N VAL A 33 -2.96 13.05 9.30
CA VAL A 33 -2.56 13.02 7.88
C VAL A 33 -1.06 12.81 7.75
N ILE A 34 -0.24 13.61 8.44
CA ILE A 34 1.23 13.49 8.43
C ILE A 34 1.68 12.12 8.94
N ALA A 35 1.06 11.61 10.02
CA ALA A 35 1.39 10.31 10.57
C ALA A 35 1.12 9.18 9.58
N PHE A 36 -0.01 9.23 8.85
CA PHE A 36 -0.35 8.26 7.82
C PHE A 36 0.63 8.29 6.63
N VAL A 37 0.98 9.49 6.14
CA VAL A 37 1.97 9.67 5.06
C VAL A 37 3.32 9.09 5.49
N LYS A 38 3.78 9.41 6.71
CA LYS A 38 5.04 8.88 7.24
C LYS A 38 5.00 7.34 7.31
N ARG A 39 3.92 6.77 7.83
CA ARG A 39 3.76 5.32 7.95
C ARG A 39 3.73 4.61 6.60
N THR A 40 3.09 5.23 5.61
CA THR A 40 3.08 4.73 4.23
C THR A 40 4.48 4.69 3.63
N ASN A 41 5.26 5.77 3.80
CA ASN A 41 6.64 5.83 3.31
C ASN A 41 7.54 4.79 3.99
N GLU A 42 7.39 4.56 5.30
CA GLU A 42 8.12 3.50 6.02
C GLU A 42 7.82 2.11 5.45
N VAL A 43 6.53 1.81 5.22
CA VAL A 43 6.10 0.52 4.64
C VAL A 43 6.68 0.33 3.24
N ILE A 44 6.59 1.35 2.38
CA ILE A 44 7.16 1.28 1.02
C ILE A 44 8.68 1.11 1.09
N GLY A 45 9.36 1.75 2.04
CA GLY A 45 10.78 1.54 2.30
C GLY A 45 11.11 0.09 2.66
N HIS A 46 10.31 -0.55 3.52
CA HIS A 46 10.47 -1.98 3.84
C HIS A 46 10.25 -2.86 2.61
N ILE A 47 9.19 -2.60 1.83
CA ILE A 47 8.88 -3.33 0.60
C ILE A 47 10.04 -3.20 -0.40
N SER A 48 10.56 -2.00 -0.60
CA SER A 48 11.68 -1.75 -1.52
C SER A 48 12.99 -2.42 -1.08
N ASN A 49 13.21 -2.64 0.21
CA ASN A 49 14.40 -3.29 0.73
C ASN A 49 14.25 -4.82 0.81
N THR A 50 13.03 -5.31 1.04
CA THR A 50 12.73 -6.74 1.17
C THR A 50 11.37 -7.03 0.54
N PRO A 51 11.29 -7.19 -0.79
CA PRO A 51 10.02 -7.27 -1.52
C PRO A 51 9.11 -8.42 -1.10
N LEU A 52 9.67 -9.48 -0.51
CA LEU A 52 8.93 -10.66 -0.05
C LEU A 52 8.63 -10.65 1.46
N LEU A 53 8.81 -9.51 2.14
CA LEU A 53 8.65 -9.38 3.59
C LEU A 53 7.24 -9.68 4.09
N TYR A 54 6.22 -9.29 3.32
CA TYR A 54 4.82 -9.37 3.73
C TYR A 54 4.13 -10.65 3.22
N PRO A 55 3.06 -11.12 3.88
CA PRO A 55 2.35 -12.34 3.49
C PRO A 55 1.89 -12.30 2.03
N TYR A 56 2.14 -13.40 1.32
CA TYR A 56 1.75 -13.61 -0.08
C TYR A 56 0.47 -14.47 -0.17
N SER A 57 -0.42 -14.08 -1.06
CA SER A 57 -1.62 -14.82 -1.44
C SER A 57 -1.47 -15.38 -2.85
N LYS A 58 -1.49 -16.71 -2.98
CA LYS A 58 -1.48 -17.40 -4.28
C LYS A 58 -2.77 -17.17 -5.08
N GLN A 59 -3.89 -16.95 -4.41
CA GLN A 59 -5.19 -16.80 -5.06
C GLN A 59 -5.27 -15.51 -5.89
N SER A 60 -4.71 -14.43 -5.33
CA SER A 60 -4.73 -13.09 -5.93
C SER A 60 -3.41 -12.71 -6.58
N ASP A 61 -2.35 -13.50 -6.38
CA ASP A 61 -0.97 -13.17 -6.76
C ASP A 61 -0.50 -11.80 -6.20
N THR A 62 -0.76 -11.59 -4.90
CA THR A 62 -0.44 -10.33 -4.22
C THR A 62 0.14 -10.53 -2.83
N HIS A 63 0.93 -9.55 -2.39
CA HIS A 63 1.31 -9.36 -1.01
C HIS A 63 0.39 -8.35 -0.33
N LYS A 64 0.12 -8.55 0.97
CA LYS A 64 -0.68 -7.63 1.79
C LYS A 64 0.13 -7.10 2.97
N CYS A 65 0.22 -5.79 3.10
CA CYS A 65 0.80 -5.10 4.24
C CYS A 65 -0.27 -4.29 4.98
N VAL A 66 -0.29 -4.35 6.31
CA VAL A 66 -1.11 -3.41 7.12
C VAL A 66 -0.29 -2.14 7.35
N VAL A 67 -0.73 -1.03 6.76
CA VAL A 67 -0.09 0.28 6.93
C VAL A 67 -0.43 0.82 8.32
N VAL A 68 -1.73 0.94 8.58
CA VAL A 68 -2.36 1.20 9.88
C VAL A 68 -3.55 0.25 10.03
N LYS A 69 -4.14 0.13 11.23
CA LYS A 69 -5.26 -0.81 11.47
C LYS A 69 -6.38 -0.67 10.44
N GLN A 70 -6.66 0.56 10.02
CA GLN A 70 -7.72 0.93 9.09
C GLN A 70 -7.32 0.77 7.62
N VAL A 71 -6.04 0.64 7.27
CA VAL A 71 -5.59 0.66 5.87
C VAL A 71 -4.58 -0.45 5.58
N SER A 72 -4.88 -1.26 4.57
CA SER A 72 -3.93 -2.24 4.02
C SER A 72 -3.41 -1.80 2.66
N LEU A 73 -2.11 -1.98 2.41
CA LEU A 73 -1.50 -1.85 1.09
C LEU A 73 -1.39 -3.23 0.44
N PHE A 74 -1.89 -3.35 -0.79
CA PHE A 74 -1.66 -4.50 -1.64
C PHE A 74 -0.60 -4.17 -2.70
N TYR A 75 0.33 -5.09 -2.92
CA TYR A 75 1.38 -4.93 -3.95
C TYR A 75 1.75 -6.28 -4.55
N ARG A 76 2.51 -6.26 -5.65
CA ARG A 76 3.12 -7.46 -6.23
C ARG A 76 4.53 -7.18 -6.74
N VAL A 77 5.34 -8.23 -6.77
CA VAL A 77 6.70 -8.19 -7.31
C VAL A 77 6.66 -8.71 -8.74
N LYS A 78 7.09 -7.88 -9.69
CA LYS A 78 7.19 -8.20 -11.12
C LYS A 78 8.63 -8.53 -11.48
N ALA A 79 8.84 -8.99 -12.72
CA ALA A 79 10.17 -9.12 -13.29
C ALA A 79 10.94 -7.80 -13.28
N ASN A 80 12.28 -7.87 -13.40
CA ASN A 80 13.17 -6.72 -13.45
C ASN A 80 13.16 -5.83 -12.20
N ASN A 81 12.93 -6.44 -11.01
CA ASN A 81 12.92 -5.74 -9.72
C ASN A 81 11.90 -4.59 -9.66
N ILE A 82 10.72 -4.81 -10.25
CA ILE A 82 9.62 -3.85 -10.21
C ILE A 82 8.65 -4.26 -9.12
N ILE A 83 8.36 -3.34 -8.22
CA ILE A 83 7.32 -3.48 -7.21
C ILE A 83 6.16 -2.60 -7.64
N GLU A 84 5.02 -3.22 -7.93
CA GLU A 84 3.81 -2.48 -8.27
C GLU A 84 2.88 -2.41 -7.08
N LEU A 85 2.60 -1.19 -6.61
CA LEU A 85 1.56 -0.92 -5.63
C LEU A 85 0.20 -0.96 -6.33
N LEU A 86 -0.71 -1.75 -5.79
CA LEU A 86 -2.00 -2.07 -6.42
C LEU A 86 -3.16 -1.26 -5.85
N MET A 87 -3.25 -1.17 -4.52
CA MET A 87 -4.26 -0.36 -3.86
C MET A 87 -3.93 -0.11 -2.39
N PHE A 88 -4.50 0.96 -1.86
CA PHE A 88 -4.68 1.15 -0.44
C PHE A 88 -6.14 0.83 -0.09
N TRP A 89 -6.37 -0.27 0.60
CA TRP A 89 -7.69 -0.70 1.02
C TRP A 89 -8.06 -0.15 2.38
N ASP A 90 -9.19 0.56 2.48
CA ASP A 90 -9.82 0.86 3.76
C ASP A 90 -10.46 -0.42 4.34
N ASN A 91 -9.84 -0.96 5.38
CA ASN A 91 -10.26 -2.18 6.08
C ASN A 91 -11.64 -2.07 6.77
N ARG A 92 -12.25 -0.87 6.81
CA ARG A 92 -13.60 -0.65 7.33
C ARG A 92 -14.68 -0.92 6.28
N LEU A 93 -14.31 -0.97 5.00
CA LEU A 93 -15.23 -1.28 3.91
C LEU A 93 -15.64 -2.75 3.92
N ASP A 94 -16.76 -3.02 3.27
CA ASP A 94 -17.26 -4.37 3.04
C ASP A 94 -16.22 -5.23 2.30
N PRO A 95 -15.75 -6.34 2.89
CA PRO A 95 -14.74 -7.20 2.27
C PRO A 95 -15.20 -7.77 0.92
N ASP A 96 -16.50 -7.91 0.66
CA ASP A 96 -17.01 -8.42 -0.62
C ASP A 96 -16.78 -7.44 -1.78
N LYS A 97 -16.46 -6.17 -1.47
CA LYS A 97 -16.10 -5.14 -2.46
C LYS A 97 -14.61 -5.16 -2.81
N LEU A 98 -13.78 -5.90 -2.07
CA LEU A 98 -12.36 -6.03 -2.33
C LEU A 98 -12.14 -6.92 -3.56
N LYS A 99 -11.60 -6.35 -4.64
CA LYS A 99 -11.36 -7.07 -5.90
C LYS A 99 -9.90 -7.52 -6.01
N PHE A 100 -9.60 -8.73 -5.52
CA PHE A 100 -8.31 -9.43 -5.70
C PHE A 100 -8.49 -10.94 -5.76
#